data_AF-A0A7Y6X2X8-F1
#
_entry.id   AF-A0A7Y6X2X8-F1
#
_cell.length_a   1.000
_cell.length_b   1.000
_cell.length_c   1.000
_cell.angle_alpha   90.00
_cell.angle_beta   90.00
_cell.angle_gamma   90.00
#
_symmetry.space_group_name_H-M   'P 1'
#
loop_
_entity.id
_entity.type
_entity.pdbx_description
1 polymer ?
#
loop_
_entity_poly.entity_id
_entity_poly.type
_entity_poly.pdbx_seq_one_letter_code
_entity_poly.pdbx_strand_id
1 'polypeptide(L)'
;PPPPPPPQPVVRPISDNELRRINDSISRQTFAEDKMRVLVSAAQHHYFLVSQVGQLLSHFQFTQDKLAVVRELRPYILDPRNGHTLYSYFSFSSDKKRLDEILAQH
;
A
#
# COMPACT_ATOMS: atom_id res chain seq x y z
N PRO A 1 -4.19 -13.73 -40.66
CA PRO A 1 -3.90 -12.83 -39.51
C PRO A 1 -3.83 -13.68 -38.24
N PRO A 2 -2.85 -13.49 -37.34
CA PRO A 2 -2.87 -14.17 -36.05
C PRO A 2 -4.05 -13.67 -35.21
N PRO A 3 -4.67 -14.52 -34.37
CA PRO A 3 -5.69 -14.09 -33.43
C PRO A 3 -5.08 -13.08 -32.44
N PRO A 4 -5.85 -12.07 -31.97
CA PRO A 4 -5.37 -11.18 -30.92
C PRO A 4 -5.02 -12.00 -29.68
N PRO A 5 -3.93 -11.67 -28.96
CA PRO A 5 -3.63 -12.31 -27.69
C PRO A 5 -4.84 -12.15 -26.75
N PRO A 6 -5.17 -13.17 -25.93
CA PRO A 6 -6.23 -13.04 -24.95
C PRO A 6 -5.98 -11.78 -24.10
N PRO A 7 -7.04 -11.04 -23.70
CA PRO A 7 -6.87 -9.90 -22.82
C PRO A 7 -6.15 -10.38 -21.57
N GLN A 8 -4.93 -9.88 -21.36
CA GLN A 8 -4.19 -10.13 -20.13
C GLN A 8 -5.10 -9.68 -18.98
N PRO A 9 -5.22 -10.45 -17.88
CA PRO A 9 -6.02 -10.03 -16.75
C PRO A 9 -5.50 -8.65 -16.31
N VAL A 10 -6.30 -7.63 -16.55
CA VAL A 10 -5.94 -6.25 -16.25
C VAL A 10 -5.96 -6.17 -14.73
N VAL A 11 -4.79 -6.31 -14.10
CA VAL A 11 -4.68 -6.14 -12.66
C VAL A 11 -4.98 -4.67 -12.40
N ARG A 12 -6.16 -4.40 -11.85
CA ARG A 12 -6.66 -3.05 -11.61
C ARG A 12 -6.36 -2.66 -10.16
N PRO A 13 -5.92 -1.42 -9.93
CA PRO A 13 -5.82 -0.91 -8.58
C PRO A 13 -7.22 -0.81 -7.96
N ILE A 14 -7.27 -0.80 -6.64
CA ILE A 14 -8.48 -0.60 -5.87
C ILE A 14 -9.22 0.67 -6.33
N SER A 15 -10.54 0.57 -6.47
CA SER A 15 -11.41 1.69 -6.82
C SER A 15 -11.50 2.70 -5.67
N ASP A 16 -11.79 3.97 -5.98
CA ASP A 16 -11.94 5.03 -4.96
C ASP A 16 -12.98 4.68 -3.88
N ASN A 17 -14.12 4.12 -4.29
CA ASN A 17 -15.17 3.69 -3.35
C ASN A 17 -14.67 2.64 -2.35
N GLU A 18 -13.90 1.66 -2.83
CA GLU A 18 -13.34 0.59 -1.99
C GLU A 18 -12.22 1.14 -1.10
N LEU A 19 -11.35 2.00 -1.65
CA LEU A 19 -10.33 2.69 -0.85
C LEU A 19 -10.96 3.49 0.28
N ARG A 20 -12.06 4.22 0.00
CA ARG A 20 -12.81 4.99 0.99
C ARG A 20 -13.41 4.10 2.09
N ARG A 21 -13.92 2.91 1.72
CA ARG A 21 -14.43 1.91 2.69
C ARG A 21 -13.32 1.43 3.64
N ILE A 22 -12.14 1.15 3.09
CA ILE A 22 -10.96 0.76 3.90
C ILE A 22 -10.54 1.92 4.79
N ASN A 23 -10.49 3.14 4.24
CA ASN A 23 -10.11 4.35 4.98
C ASN A 23 -11.01 4.60 6.19
N ASP A 24 -12.32 4.47 5.98
CA ASP A 24 -13.33 4.62 7.03
C ASP A 24 -13.19 3.50 8.09
N SER A 25 -12.96 2.26 7.65
CA SER A 25 -12.74 1.13 8.55
C SER A 25 -11.47 1.32 9.40
N ILE A 26 -10.36 1.76 8.80
CA ILE A 26 -9.11 2.07 9.50
C ILE A 26 -9.32 3.24 10.48
N SER A 27 -10.06 4.28 10.08
CA SER A 27 -10.32 5.45 10.93
C SER A 27 -11.15 5.12 12.16
N ARG A 28 -12.00 4.07 12.09
CA ARG A 28 -12.79 3.57 13.22
C ARG A 28 -11.95 2.79 14.24
N GLN A 29 -10.78 2.30 13.86
CA GLN A 29 -9.91 1.56 14.77
C GLN A 29 -9.03 2.52 15.58
N THR A 30 -8.91 2.27 16.88
CA THR A 30 -8.06 3.08 17.78
C THR A 30 -6.59 2.65 17.71
N PHE A 31 -6.32 1.35 17.69
CA PHE A 31 -4.97 0.78 17.74
C PHE A 31 -4.39 0.54 16.35
N ALA A 32 -3.07 0.72 16.20
CA ALA A 32 -2.35 0.50 14.94
C ALA A 32 -2.43 -0.97 14.48
N GLU A 33 -2.41 -1.92 15.40
CA GLU A 33 -2.52 -3.36 15.10
C GLU A 33 -3.86 -3.71 14.45
N ASP A 34 -4.97 -3.16 14.95
CA ASP A 34 -6.29 -3.39 14.35
C ASP A 34 -6.41 -2.72 12.99
N LYS A 35 -5.89 -1.49 12.84
CA LYS A 35 -5.79 -0.81 11.54
C LYS A 35 -5.03 -1.66 10.53
N MET A 36 -3.92 -2.27 10.95
CA MET A 36 -3.12 -3.17 10.13
C MET A 36 -3.91 -4.40 9.71
N ARG A 37 -4.65 -5.04 10.62
CA ARG A 37 -5.46 -6.23 10.30
C ARG A 37 -6.50 -5.94 9.22
N VAL A 38 -7.21 -4.83 9.33
CA VAL A 38 -8.19 -4.39 8.31
C VAL A 38 -7.49 -4.20 6.96
N LEU A 39 -6.32 -3.57 6.98
CA LEU A 39 -5.56 -3.31 5.77
C LEU A 39 -5.03 -4.58 5.09
N VAL A 40 -4.41 -5.48 5.85
CA VAL A 40 -3.89 -6.76 5.36
C VAL A 40 -5.02 -7.60 4.80
N SER A 41 -6.17 -7.65 5.47
CA SER A 41 -7.35 -8.37 4.98
C SER A 41 -7.85 -7.79 3.65
N ALA A 42 -7.88 -6.47 3.50
CA ALA A 42 -8.25 -5.86 2.23
C ALA A 42 -7.21 -6.13 1.13
N ALA A 43 -5.93 -6.16 1.46
CA ALA A 43 -4.85 -6.39 0.50
C ALA A 43 -4.87 -7.78 -0.13
N GLN A 44 -5.37 -8.79 0.58
CA GLN A 44 -5.49 -10.13 0.02
C GLN A 44 -6.40 -10.19 -1.22
N HIS A 45 -7.36 -9.28 -1.33
CA HIS A 45 -8.33 -9.25 -2.43
C HIS A 45 -8.16 -8.06 -3.37
N HIS A 46 -7.29 -7.11 -3.02
CA HIS A 46 -7.13 -5.85 -3.73
C HIS A 46 -5.67 -5.48 -3.92
N TYR A 47 -5.39 -4.88 -5.06
CA TYR A 47 -4.09 -4.31 -5.36
C TYR A 47 -4.09 -2.80 -5.16
N PHE A 48 -2.96 -2.24 -4.78
CA PHE A 48 -2.83 -0.81 -4.48
C PHE A 48 -1.78 -0.13 -5.35
N LEU A 49 -2.00 1.14 -5.62
CA LEU A 49 -0.97 2.04 -6.11
C LEU A 49 -0.18 2.62 -4.94
N VAL A 50 1.07 2.98 -5.20
CA VAL A 50 1.90 3.65 -4.19
C VAL A 50 1.25 4.92 -3.64
N SER A 51 0.55 5.69 -4.48
CA SER A 51 -0.21 6.87 -4.05
C SER A 51 -1.32 6.51 -3.06
N GLN A 52 -2.01 5.39 -3.25
CA GLN A 52 -3.06 4.89 -2.36
C GLN A 52 -2.46 4.37 -1.05
N VAL A 53 -1.32 3.67 -1.12
CA VAL A 53 -0.54 3.29 0.08
C VAL A 53 -0.19 4.53 0.89
N GLY A 54 0.28 5.60 0.24
CA GLY A 54 0.57 6.88 0.91
C GLY A 54 -0.64 7.44 1.68
N GLN A 55 -1.86 7.36 1.14
CA GLN A 55 -3.07 7.77 1.86
C GLN A 55 -3.31 6.92 3.11
N LEU A 56 -3.07 5.61 3.01
CA LEU A 56 -3.20 4.68 4.13
C LEU A 56 -2.15 4.95 5.21
N LEU A 57 -0.92 5.31 4.83
CA LEU A 57 0.15 5.69 5.76
C LEU A 57 -0.21 6.90 6.62
N SER A 58 -1.04 7.82 6.12
CA SER A 58 -1.49 8.99 6.90
C SER A 58 -2.32 8.62 8.14
N HIS A 59 -2.90 7.41 8.21
CA HIS A 59 -3.64 6.93 9.39
C HIS A 59 -2.76 6.44 10.53
N PHE A 60 -1.48 6.25 10.24
CA PHE A 60 -0.49 5.76 11.19
C PHE A 60 0.40 6.93 11.62
N GLN A 61 0.49 7.14 12.93
CA GLN A 61 1.29 8.25 13.48
C GLN A 61 2.77 7.86 13.56
N PHE A 62 3.05 6.62 13.91
CA PHE A 62 4.42 6.14 14.09
C PHE A 62 5.01 5.64 12.77
N THR A 63 6.27 6.00 12.55
CA THR A 63 7.03 5.55 11.39
C THR A 63 7.19 4.03 11.33
N GLN A 64 7.33 3.38 12.48
CA GLN A 64 7.45 1.92 12.55
C GLN A 64 6.20 1.23 11.98
N ASP A 65 5.00 1.71 12.33
CA ASP A 65 3.75 1.18 11.78
C ASP A 65 3.65 1.44 10.28
N LYS A 66 4.04 2.64 9.83
CA LYS A 66 4.08 2.96 8.40
C LYS A 66 4.98 2.01 7.61
N LEU A 67 6.18 1.71 8.12
CA LEU A 67 7.08 0.75 7.49
C LEU A 67 6.48 -0.66 7.47
N ALA A 68 5.82 -1.08 8.55
CA ALA A 68 5.10 -2.34 8.59
C ALA A 68 4.00 -2.40 7.53
N VAL A 69 3.23 -1.32 7.35
CA VAL A 69 2.19 -1.23 6.31
C VAL A 69 2.78 -1.43 4.93
N VAL A 70 3.84 -0.69 4.60
CA VAL A 70 4.46 -0.81 3.27
C VAL A 70 4.99 -2.21 3.05
N ARG A 71 5.57 -2.85 4.08
CA ARG A 71 6.06 -4.22 4.02
C ARG A 71 4.95 -5.22 3.72
N GLU A 72 3.82 -5.13 4.42
CA GLU A 72 2.68 -6.02 4.20
C GLU A 72 2.01 -5.76 2.84
N LEU A 73 1.94 -4.50 2.40
CA LEU A 73 1.34 -4.13 1.12
C LEU A 73 2.27 -4.34 -0.07
N ARG A 74 3.59 -4.49 0.15
CA ARG A 74 4.61 -4.61 -0.90
C ARG A 74 4.25 -5.58 -2.03
N PRO A 75 3.78 -6.82 -1.77
CA PRO A 75 3.43 -7.77 -2.84
C PRO A 75 2.15 -7.38 -3.59
N TYR A 76 1.32 -6.50 -3.03
CA TYR A 76 0.07 -6.02 -3.61
C TYR A 76 0.21 -4.66 -4.30
N ILE A 77 1.42 -4.08 -4.32
CA ILE A 77 1.69 -2.81 -5.01
C ILE A 77 1.87 -3.05 -6.51
N LEU A 78 1.02 -2.43 -7.32
CA LEU A 78 1.11 -2.54 -8.79
C LEU A 78 2.19 -1.69 -9.41
N ASP A 79 2.57 -0.60 -8.75
CA ASP A 79 3.43 0.41 -9.34
C ASP A 79 4.63 0.74 -8.44
N PRO A 80 5.52 -0.24 -8.18
CA PRO A 80 6.64 -0.08 -7.24
C PRO A 80 7.67 0.97 -7.68
N ARG A 81 7.77 1.25 -8.99
CA ARG A 81 8.60 2.34 -9.54
C ARG A 81 8.22 3.72 -8.97
N ASN A 82 6.98 3.89 -8.51
CA ASN A 82 6.52 5.12 -7.86
C ASN A 82 6.82 5.18 -6.35
N GLY A 83 7.53 4.18 -5.79
CA GLY A 83 7.88 4.06 -4.37
C GLY A 83 8.52 5.32 -3.77
N HIS A 84 9.25 6.09 -4.58
CA HIS A 84 9.82 7.39 -4.18
C HIS A 84 8.77 8.37 -3.62
N THR A 85 7.49 8.27 -4.02
CA THR A 85 6.40 9.11 -3.50
C THR A 85 6.18 8.87 -2.00
N LEU A 86 6.44 7.66 -1.52
CA LEU A 86 6.32 7.34 -0.09
C LEU A 86 7.38 8.05 0.75
N TYR A 87 8.48 8.52 0.15
CA TYR A 87 9.61 9.09 0.91
C TYR A 87 9.20 10.38 1.62
N SER A 88 8.19 11.08 1.10
CA SER A 88 7.60 12.27 1.72
C SER A 88 6.87 11.98 3.04
N TYR A 89 6.47 10.73 3.28
CA TYR A 89 5.79 10.31 4.53
C TYR A 89 6.78 9.95 5.64
N PHE A 90 8.08 9.96 5.35
CA PHE A 90 9.17 9.62 6.26
C PHE A 90 10.13 10.81 6.40
N SER A 91 10.25 11.35 7.61
CA SER A 91 11.09 12.52 7.85
C SER A 91 12.59 12.17 7.93
N PHE A 92 12.94 11.00 8.48
CA PHE A 92 14.33 10.62 8.70
C PHE A 92 14.90 9.82 7.53
N SER A 93 16.18 10.05 7.25
CA SER A 93 16.94 9.30 6.23
C SER A 93 17.02 7.81 6.54
N SER A 94 17.11 7.43 7.83
CA SER A 94 17.09 6.04 8.28
C SER A 94 15.79 5.32 7.89
N ASP A 95 14.65 6.00 8.01
CA ASP A 95 13.35 5.41 7.68
C ASP A 95 13.17 5.28 6.17
N LYS A 96 13.64 6.26 5.40
CA LYS A 96 13.69 6.18 3.92
C LYS A 96 14.55 5.00 3.46
N LYS A 97 15.69 4.76 4.11
CA LYS A 97 16.55 3.62 3.81
C LYS A 97 15.83 2.29 4.08
N ARG A 98 15.15 2.16 5.23
CA ARG A 98 14.34 0.96 5.54
C ARG A 98 13.21 0.74 4.54
N LEU A 99 12.55 1.82 4.12
CA LEU A 99 11.53 1.76 3.09
C LEU A 99 12.11 1.24 1.77
N ASP A 100 13.28 1.73 1.36
CA ASP A 100 13.98 1.27 0.15
C ASP A 100 14.31 -0.23 0.25
N GLU A 101 14.80 -0.70 1.39
CA GLU A 101 15.05 -2.12 1.65
C GLU A 101 13.77 -2.97 1.51
N ILE A 102 12.64 -2.50 2.04
CA ILE A 102 11.34 -3.17 1.90
C ILE A 102 10.88 -3.17 0.43
N LEU A 103 11.10 -2.06 -0.28
CA LEU A 103 10.75 -1.96 -1.69
C LEU A 103 11.64 -2.84 -2.58
N ALA A 104 12.89 -3.05 -2.19
CA ALA A 104 13.86 -3.87 -2.91
C ALA A 104 13.73 -5.37 -2.63
N GLN A 105 13.16 -5.77 -1.50
CA GLN A 105 12.89 -7.18 -1.18
C GLN A 105 11.78 -7.74 -2.08
N HIS A 106 12.09 -8.83 -2.79
CA HIS A 106 11.24 -9.48 -3.81
C HIS A 106 11.27 -11.00 -3.68
#